data_AF-J9TLX8-F1
#
_entry.id   AF-J9TLX8-F1
#
_cell.length_a   1.000
_cell.length_b   1.000
_cell.length_c   1.000
_cell.angle_alpha   90.00
_cell.angle_beta   90.00
_cell.angle_gamma   90.00
#
_symmetry.space_group_name_H-M   'P 1'
#
loop_
_entity.id
_entity.type
_entity.pdbx_description
1 polymer ?
#
loop_
_entity_poly.entity_id
_entity_poly.type
_entity_poly.pdbx_seq_one_letter_code
_entity_poly.pdbx_strand_id
1 'polypeptide(L)'
;VWEANRGSPVKENATLTFGEDGNLVLAEADGRVVWQTNTANKGAVGIKILENGNMVIYDPSGKFVWQSFDSPTDTLLVGQSLKLNGRTKLVSRLSPSVNTNGPYSLVMEAKKLVLYYTTNKTPKPIAYYEYEFFTKITQLQSMTFQAVEDSDTTWGLHMEGVDSGSKFNVSTFLSRPKHNATLSFIRLESDGNIRVWSYSTLATSTA
;
A
#
# COMPACT_ATOMS: atom_id res chain seq x y z
N VAL A 1 -4.64 3.76 -7.44
CA VAL A 1 -4.18 3.49 -6.06
C VAL A 1 -3.40 2.18 -5.96
N TRP A 2 -3.56 1.24 -6.90
CA TRP A 2 -2.72 0.06 -7.02
C TRP A 2 -2.61 -0.33 -8.49
N GLU A 3 -1.48 -0.90 -8.90
CA GLU A 3 -1.26 -1.39 -10.26
C GLU A 3 -0.52 -2.74 -10.22
N ALA A 4 -1.04 -3.72 -10.95
CA ALA A 4 -0.41 -5.04 -11.09
C ALA A 4 0.90 -4.99 -11.90
N ASN A 5 0.88 -4.28 -13.03
CA ASN A 5 1.97 -4.23 -14.01
C ASN A 5 2.41 -2.79 -14.31
N ARG A 6 2.86 -2.09 -13.25
CA ARG A 6 3.25 -0.67 -13.34
C ARG A 6 4.36 -0.47 -14.38
N GLY A 7 4.21 0.57 -15.20
CA GLY A 7 5.18 0.93 -16.24
C GLY A 7 5.10 0.11 -17.52
N SER A 8 4.29 -0.96 -17.56
CA SER A 8 4.11 -1.81 -18.74
C SER A 8 2.63 -2.11 -18.97
N PRO A 9 1.81 -1.09 -19.30
CA PRO A 9 0.40 -1.32 -19.57
C PRO A 9 0.20 -2.29 -20.74
N VAL A 10 -0.78 -3.17 -20.60
CA VAL A 10 -1.23 -4.04 -21.69
C VAL A 10 -1.93 -3.24 -22.78
N LYS A 11 -1.99 -3.83 -23.98
CA LYS A 11 -2.71 -3.23 -25.12
C LYS A 11 -4.16 -3.68 -25.17
N GLU A 12 -4.87 -3.24 -26.21
CA GLU A 12 -6.22 -3.71 -26.53
C GLU A 12 -6.27 -5.23 -26.64
N ASN A 13 -7.43 -5.82 -26.30
CA ASN A 13 -7.69 -7.26 -26.29
C ASN A 13 -6.86 -8.08 -25.29
N ALA A 14 -6.19 -7.43 -24.34
CA ALA A 14 -5.61 -8.10 -23.19
C ALA A 14 -6.67 -8.73 -22.29
N THR A 15 -6.29 -9.79 -21.58
CA THR A 15 -7.18 -10.56 -20.72
C THR A 15 -6.68 -10.59 -19.28
N LEU A 16 -7.62 -10.55 -18.34
CA LEU A 16 -7.40 -10.87 -16.93
C LEU A 16 -8.22 -12.11 -16.62
N THR A 17 -7.56 -13.23 -16.35
CA THR A 17 -8.22 -14.53 -16.21
C THR A 17 -7.84 -15.18 -14.88
N PHE A 18 -8.85 -15.67 -14.16
CA PHE A 18 -8.64 -16.60 -13.05
C PHE A 18 -8.78 -18.03 -13.57
N GLY A 19 -7.66 -18.74 -13.62
CA GLY A 19 -7.61 -20.11 -14.14
C GLY A 19 -8.18 -21.14 -13.17
N GLU A 20 -8.51 -22.32 -13.70
CA GLU A 20 -8.93 -23.48 -12.89
C GLU A 20 -7.83 -23.96 -11.93
N ASP A 21 -6.57 -23.62 -12.22
CA ASP A 21 -5.42 -23.84 -11.34
C ASP A 21 -5.38 -22.86 -10.14
N GLY A 22 -6.30 -21.90 -10.08
CA GLY A 22 -6.37 -20.89 -9.03
C GLY A 22 -5.36 -19.75 -9.19
N ASN A 23 -4.82 -19.54 -10.39
CA ASN A 23 -3.93 -18.42 -10.69
C ASN A 23 -4.67 -17.26 -11.36
N LEU A 24 -4.41 -16.02 -10.93
CA LEU A 24 -4.89 -14.83 -11.63
C LEU A 24 -3.79 -14.33 -12.55
N VAL A 25 -4.08 -14.26 -13.85
CA VAL A 25 -3.11 -13.98 -14.91
C VAL A 25 -3.59 -12.80 -15.74
N LEU A 26 -2.72 -11.80 -15.90
CA LEU A 26 -2.86 -10.72 -16.87
C LEU A 26 -1.99 -11.04 -18.09
N ALA A 27 -2.60 -11.15 -19.27
CA ALA A 27 -1.93 -11.47 -20.51
C ALA A 27 -2.30 -10.48 -21.64
N GLU A 28 -1.39 -10.30 -22.58
CA GLU A 28 -1.64 -9.56 -23.82
C GLU A 28 -2.55 -10.38 -24.76
N ALA A 29 -3.01 -9.74 -25.84
CA ALA A 29 -3.84 -10.38 -26.86
C ALA A 29 -3.18 -11.59 -27.53
N ASP A 30 -1.84 -11.66 -27.58
CA ASP A 30 -1.08 -12.79 -28.12
C ASP A 30 -0.87 -13.93 -27.11
N GLY A 31 -1.44 -13.80 -25.90
CA GLY A 31 -1.31 -14.77 -24.81
C GLY A 31 -0.05 -14.61 -23.96
N ARG A 32 0.83 -13.63 -24.27
CA ARG A 32 2.01 -13.37 -23.44
C ARG A 32 1.60 -12.88 -22.06
N VAL A 33 1.93 -13.66 -21.04
CA VAL A 33 1.72 -13.28 -19.63
C VAL A 33 2.62 -12.10 -19.28
N VAL A 34 2.03 -11.04 -18.75
CA VAL A 34 2.76 -9.84 -18.31
C VAL A 34 2.77 -9.68 -16.80
N TRP A 35 1.80 -10.28 -16.11
CA TRP A 35 1.73 -10.32 -14.65
C TRP A 35 0.88 -11.50 -14.19
N GLN A 36 1.17 -12.04 -13.01
CA GLN A 36 0.36 -13.07 -12.38
C GLN A 36 0.56 -13.12 -10.85
N THR A 37 -0.40 -13.67 -10.12
CA THR A 37 -0.35 -13.80 -8.66
C THR A 37 0.55 -14.95 -8.17
N ASN A 38 0.94 -15.86 -9.07
CA ASN A 38 1.71 -17.06 -8.75
C ASN A 38 1.00 -17.94 -7.71
N THR A 39 -0.31 -18.10 -7.85
CA THR A 39 -1.17 -18.90 -6.95
C THR A 39 -1.60 -20.23 -7.54
N ALA A 40 -1.11 -20.58 -8.72
CA ALA A 40 -1.33 -21.86 -9.37
C ALA A 40 -1.11 -23.04 -8.41
N ASN A 41 -2.10 -23.91 -8.30
CA ASN A 41 -2.13 -25.11 -7.47
C ASN A 41 -1.93 -24.86 -5.96
N LYS A 42 -2.17 -23.64 -5.46
CA LYS A 42 -2.09 -23.31 -4.03
C LYS A 42 -3.44 -23.39 -3.30
N GLY A 43 -4.40 -24.09 -3.88
CA GLY A 43 -5.75 -24.27 -3.30
C GLY A 43 -6.65 -23.04 -3.38
N ALA A 44 -6.32 -22.08 -4.25
CA ALA A 44 -7.16 -20.91 -4.48
C ALA A 44 -8.45 -21.32 -5.22
N VAL A 45 -9.59 -20.80 -4.76
CA VAL A 45 -10.92 -21.12 -5.32
C VAL A 45 -11.71 -19.90 -5.75
N GLY A 46 -11.25 -18.69 -5.44
CA GLY A 46 -11.94 -17.48 -5.86
C GLY A 46 -11.14 -16.21 -5.60
N ILE A 47 -11.68 -15.12 -6.17
CA ILE A 47 -11.17 -13.76 -6.04
C ILE A 47 -12.30 -12.88 -5.52
N LYS A 48 -12.00 -11.96 -4.62
CA LYS A 48 -12.91 -10.86 -4.27
C LYS A 48 -12.13 -9.58 -3.96
N ILE A 49 -12.79 -8.45 -4.12
CA ILE A 49 -12.31 -7.14 -3.64
C ILE A 49 -13.08 -6.83 -2.37
N LEU A 50 -12.36 -6.62 -1.27
CA LEU A 50 -12.95 -6.22 0.01
C LEU A 50 -13.32 -4.74 0.01
N GLU A 51 -14.18 -4.33 0.95
CA GLU A 51 -14.65 -2.94 1.05
C GLU A 51 -13.50 -1.91 1.24
N ASN A 52 -12.39 -2.33 1.86
CA ASN A 52 -11.19 -1.50 2.01
C ASN A 52 -10.30 -1.46 0.76
N GLY A 53 -10.75 -2.05 -0.35
CA GLY A 53 -10.02 -2.10 -1.62
C GLY A 53 -8.98 -3.22 -1.71
N ASN A 54 -8.83 -4.08 -0.71
CA ASN A 54 -7.92 -5.22 -0.79
C ASN A 54 -8.48 -6.28 -1.74
N MET A 55 -7.83 -6.47 -2.89
CA MET A 55 -8.09 -7.62 -3.74
C MET A 55 -7.42 -8.86 -3.15
N VAL A 56 -8.20 -9.91 -2.90
CA VAL A 56 -7.73 -11.15 -2.28
C VAL A 56 -8.08 -12.35 -3.14
N ILE A 57 -7.16 -13.33 -3.15
CA ILE A 57 -7.40 -14.69 -3.63
C ILE A 57 -7.49 -15.59 -2.39
N TYR A 58 -8.54 -16.41 -2.30
CA TYR A 58 -8.83 -17.19 -1.10
C TYR A 58 -9.01 -18.67 -1.38
N ASP A 59 -8.77 -19.49 -0.34
CA ASP A 59 -8.96 -20.95 -0.34
C ASP A 59 -10.38 -21.34 0.14
N PRO A 60 -10.79 -22.63 0.12
CA PRO A 60 -12.13 -23.05 0.54
C PRO A 60 -12.48 -22.69 2.00
N SER A 61 -11.48 -22.48 2.86
CA SER A 61 -11.68 -22.06 4.25
C SER A 61 -11.84 -20.54 4.39
N GLY A 62 -11.73 -19.79 3.29
CA GLY A 62 -11.78 -18.34 3.25
C GLY A 62 -10.45 -17.66 3.61
N LYS A 63 -9.38 -18.44 3.83
CA LYS A 63 -8.05 -17.90 4.13
C LYS A 63 -7.43 -17.32 2.86
N PHE A 64 -6.72 -16.20 3.00
CA PHE A 64 -6.06 -15.55 1.88
C PHE A 64 -4.82 -16.32 1.46
N VAL A 65 -4.79 -16.72 0.19
CA VAL A 65 -3.64 -17.30 -0.50
C VAL A 65 -2.75 -16.19 -1.06
N TRP A 66 -3.36 -15.10 -1.50
CA TRP A 66 -2.68 -13.89 -1.98
C TRP A 66 -3.54 -12.66 -1.68
N GLN A 67 -2.90 -11.51 -1.47
CA GLN A 67 -3.59 -10.24 -1.33
C GLN A 67 -2.78 -9.07 -1.92
N SER A 68 -3.47 -8.13 -2.54
CA SER A 68 -2.87 -6.92 -3.12
C SER A 68 -2.17 -6.04 -2.08
N PHE A 69 -2.65 -6.09 -0.83
CA PHE A 69 -2.09 -5.30 0.27
C PHE A 69 -0.64 -5.69 0.61
N ASP A 70 -0.20 -6.89 0.24
CA ASP A 70 1.19 -7.35 0.40
C ASP A 70 2.11 -6.90 -0.76
N SER A 71 1.60 -6.13 -1.72
CA SER A 71 2.36 -5.57 -2.83
C SER A 71 1.89 -4.15 -3.14
N PRO A 72 2.05 -3.20 -2.20
CA PRO A 72 1.73 -1.79 -2.47
C PRO A 72 2.55 -1.22 -3.61
N THR A 73 2.06 -0.12 -4.16
CA THR A 73 2.71 0.63 -5.24
C THR A 73 3.25 1.96 -4.71
N ASP A 74 2.62 3.09 -5.04
CA ASP A 74 2.93 4.40 -4.42
C ASP A 74 1.97 4.76 -3.28
N THR A 75 0.96 3.93 -3.02
CA THR A 75 -0.18 4.25 -2.15
C THR A 75 -0.34 3.21 -1.05
N LEU A 76 -0.74 3.65 0.14
CA LEU A 76 -1.18 2.83 1.27
C LEU A 76 -2.64 3.17 1.60
N LEU A 77 -3.54 2.19 1.51
CA LEU A 77 -4.96 2.35 1.86
C LEU A 77 -5.19 2.15 3.37
N VAL A 78 -6.32 2.63 3.89
CA VAL A 78 -6.73 2.34 5.28
C VAL A 78 -6.80 0.82 5.49
N GLY A 79 -6.19 0.34 6.57
CA GLY A 79 -6.03 -1.07 6.90
C GLY A 79 -4.83 -1.76 6.24
N GLN A 80 -4.09 -1.08 5.36
CA GLN A 80 -2.88 -1.64 4.73
C GLN A 80 -1.63 -1.34 5.57
N SER A 81 -0.67 -2.28 5.59
CA SER A 81 0.55 -2.15 6.40
C SER A 81 1.85 -2.11 5.58
N LEU A 82 2.76 -1.26 6.03
CA LEU A 82 4.19 -1.44 5.80
C LEU A 82 4.73 -2.55 6.71
N LYS A 83 5.66 -3.36 6.21
CA LYS A 83 6.22 -4.54 6.87
C LYS A 83 7.74 -4.47 6.88
N LEU A 84 8.32 -5.12 7.88
CA LEU A 84 9.73 -4.96 8.23
C LEU A 84 10.66 -5.27 7.05
N ASN A 85 11.77 -4.53 6.99
CA ASN A 85 12.84 -4.67 6.00
C ASN A 85 12.34 -4.48 4.56
N GLY A 86 11.34 -3.64 4.37
CA GLY A 86 10.82 -3.31 3.04
C GLY A 86 10.10 -4.45 2.35
N ARG A 87 9.66 -5.48 3.10
CA ARG A 87 8.79 -6.55 2.55
C ARG A 87 7.55 -5.94 1.87
N THR A 88 7.04 -4.86 2.45
CA THR A 88 6.19 -3.90 1.74
C THR A 88 6.81 -2.51 1.84
N LYS A 89 6.73 -1.74 0.77
CA LYS A 89 7.27 -0.37 0.67
C LYS A 89 6.44 0.44 -0.33
N LEU A 90 6.42 1.75 -0.19
CA LEU A 90 5.89 2.61 -1.25
C LEU A 90 7.03 3.02 -2.18
N VAL A 91 6.77 3.04 -3.49
CA VAL A 91 7.67 3.56 -4.51
C VAL A 91 6.92 4.60 -5.31
N SER A 92 7.46 5.82 -5.31
CA SER A 92 6.92 6.96 -6.06
C SER A 92 6.77 6.63 -7.56
N ARG A 93 5.97 7.43 -8.25
CA ARG A 93 6.02 7.50 -9.72
C ARG A 93 7.22 8.31 -10.17
N LEU A 94 7.68 8.09 -11.39
CA LEU A 94 8.77 8.88 -11.98
C LEU A 94 8.40 10.36 -12.10
N SER A 95 7.16 10.64 -12.50
CA SER A 95 6.59 11.98 -12.58
C SER A 95 5.06 11.91 -12.53
N PRO A 96 4.34 13.04 -12.45
CA PRO A 96 2.88 13.04 -12.51
C PRO A 96 2.31 12.45 -13.80
N SER A 97 3.05 12.52 -14.91
CA SER A 97 2.63 12.02 -16.22
C SER A 97 3.22 10.65 -16.59
N VAL A 98 4.28 10.20 -15.92
CA VAL A 98 4.96 8.94 -16.25
C VAL A 98 4.78 7.92 -15.13
N ASN A 99 3.92 6.93 -15.39
CA ASN A 99 3.56 5.89 -14.43
C ASN A 99 4.54 4.70 -14.41
N THR A 100 5.82 4.98 -14.21
CA THR A 100 6.88 4.01 -13.91
C THR A 100 7.43 4.26 -12.51
N ASN A 101 8.23 3.33 -11.97
CA ASN A 101 8.89 3.55 -10.68
C ASN A 101 9.80 4.79 -10.74
N GLY A 102 9.60 5.70 -9.79
CA GLY A 102 10.42 6.87 -9.53
C GLY A 102 11.52 6.58 -8.50
N PRO A 103 12.31 7.61 -8.16
CA PRO A 103 13.50 7.43 -7.33
C PRO A 103 13.20 7.39 -5.82
N TYR A 104 12.02 7.81 -5.39
CA TYR A 104 11.66 7.90 -3.97
C TYR A 104 10.97 6.63 -3.48
N SER A 105 11.30 6.21 -2.26
CA SER A 105 10.60 5.10 -1.59
C SER A 105 10.41 5.35 -0.09
N LEU A 106 9.29 4.89 0.45
CA LEU A 106 9.00 4.83 1.88
C LEU A 106 9.14 3.39 2.37
N VAL A 107 10.00 3.16 3.35
CA VAL A 107 10.33 1.85 3.88
C VAL A 107 10.18 1.86 5.41
N MET A 108 9.66 0.75 5.96
CA MET A 108 9.72 0.50 7.39
C MET A 108 10.97 -0.32 7.73
N GLU A 109 11.79 0.21 8.63
CA GLU A 109 12.92 -0.47 9.23
C GLU A 109 12.59 -0.92 10.65
N ALA A 110 13.54 -1.56 11.33
CA ALA A 110 13.30 -2.15 12.65
C ALA A 110 12.77 -1.16 13.68
N LYS A 111 13.13 0.13 13.62
CA LYS A 111 12.77 1.11 14.65
C LYS A 111 12.29 2.45 14.11
N LYS A 112 12.14 2.57 12.79
CA LYS A 112 11.87 3.85 12.13
C LYS A 112 11.18 3.68 10.79
N LEU A 113 10.51 4.74 10.35
CA LEU A 113 10.10 4.90 8.96
C LEU A 113 11.13 5.76 8.24
N VAL A 114 11.55 5.34 7.05
CA VAL A 114 12.59 6.01 6.28
C VAL A 114 12.11 6.32 4.88
N LEU A 115 12.33 7.55 4.45
CA LEU A 115 12.23 7.96 3.07
C LEU A 115 13.61 7.96 2.42
N TYR A 116 13.69 7.23 1.32
CA TYR A 116 14.91 7.02 0.56
C TYR A 116 14.81 7.64 -0.83
N TYR A 117 15.92 8.21 -1.30
CA TYR A 117 16.14 8.63 -2.67
C TYR A 117 17.17 7.71 -3.34
N THR A 118 16.81 7.12 -4.47
CA THR A 118 17.68 6.23 -5.25
C THR A 118 18.17 6.95 -6.50
N THR A 119 19.48 6.88 -6.75
CA THR A 119 20.13 7.46 -7.92
C THR A 119 21.19 6.51 -8.46
N ASN A 120 21.54 6.64 -9.74
CA ASN A 120 22.61 5.87 -10.36
C ASN A 120 24.02 6.30 -9.90
N LYS A 121 24.13 7.45 -9.21
CA LYS A 121 25.41 7.99 -8.72
C LYS A 121 25.94 7.26 -7.48
N THR A 122 25.09 6.56 -6.74
CA THR A 122 25.47 5.83 -5.53
C THR A 122 24.93 4.41 -5.55
N PRO A 123 25.69 3.42 -5.06
CA PRO A 123 25.23 2.02 -5.02
C PRO A 123 24.13 1.78 -3.97
N LYS A 124 23.98 2.69 -3.00
CA LYS A 124 23.00 2.62 -1.92
C LYS A 124 22.01 3.78 -2.01
N PRO A 125 20.71 3.56 -1.72
CA PRO A 125 19.75 4.64 -1.52
C PRO A 125 20.19 5.59 -0.40
N ILE A 126 19.89 6.87 -0.58
CA ILE A 126 20.22 7.93 0.38
C ILE A 126 18.98 8.22 1.21
N ALA A 127 19.05 8.04 2.53
CA ALA A 127 17.98 8.47 3.43
C ALA A 127 17.93 10.00 3.44
N TYR A 128 16.77 10.58 3.16
CA TYR A 128 16.57 12.05 3.21
C TYR A 128 15.59 12.47 4.31
N TYR A 129 14.82 11.53 4.86
CA TYR A 129 13.98 11.77 6.02
C TYR A 129 13.82 10.47 6.81
N GLU A 130 13.90 10.58 8.13
CA GLU A 130 13.72 9.47 9.06
C GLU A 130 12.75 9.90 10.17
N TYR A 131 11.78 9.04 10.45
CA TYR A 131 10.88 9.19 11.59
C TYR A 131 11.20 8.11 12.61
N GLU A 132 11.87 8.52 13.68
CA GLU A 132 12.11 7.68 14.86
C GLU A 132 10.98 7.89 15.87
N PHE A 133 10.57 6.81 16.52
CA PHE A 133 9.49 6.87 17.51
C PHE A 133 10.07 7.16 18.89
N PHE A 134 9.38 8.01 19.66
CA PHE A 134 9.81 8.39 21.02
C PHE A 134 9.81 7.22 22.02
N THR A 135 9.01 6.19 21.78
CA THR A 135 8.96 4.99 22.63
C THR A 135 10.14 4.07 22.35
N LYS A 136 10.64 3.38 23.39
CA LYS A 136 11.66 2.34 23.20
C LYS A 136 11.05 1.16 22.44
N ILE A 137 11.25 1.12 21.13
CA ILE A 137 10.86 0.02 20.27
C ILE A 137 11.98 -1.01 20.19
N THR A 138 11.60 -2.29 20.25
CA THR A 138 12.54 -3.39 19.99
C THR A 138 12.71 -3.61 18.50
N GLN A 139 11.62 -3.99 17.81
CA GLN A 139 11.56 -4.22 16.38
C GLN A 139 10.10 -4.17 15.87
N LEU A 140 9.81 -3.19 15.03
CA LEU A 140 8.55 -3.08 14.29
C LEU A 140 8.34 -4.32 13.41
N GLN A 141 7.15 -4.91 13.53
CA GLN A 141 6.67 -6.00 12.68
C GLN A 141 5.81 -5.48 11.54
N SER A 142 4.95 -4.51 11.85
CA SER A 142 4.09 -3.84 10.88
C SER A 142 3.78 -2.41 11.31
N MET A 143 3.43 -1.60 10.32
CA MET A 143 2.97 -0.23 10.48
C MET A 143 1.76 0.00 9.57
N THR A 144 0.57 0.02 10.15
CA THR A 144 -0.71 0.04 9.45
C THR A 144 -1.26 1.45 9.38
N PHE A 145 -1.74 1.87 8.20
CA PHE A 145 -2.47 3.12 8.09
C PHE A 145 -3.92 2.93 8.55
N GLN A 146 -4.36 3.74 9.52
CA GLN A 146 -5.67 3.60 10.15
C GLN A 146 -6.47 4.90 10.07
N ALA A 147 -7.78 4.72 9.96
CA ALA A 147 -8.78 5.76 10.18
C ALA A 147 -9.65 5.31 11.35
N VAL A 148 -9.62 6.08 12.44
CA VAL A 148 -10.36 5.76 13.66
C VAL A 148 -11.20 6.97 14.05
N GLU A 149 -12.41 6.72 14.50
CA GLU A 149 -13.28 7.76 15.05
C GLU A 149 -12.74 8.22 16.42
N ASP A 150 -12.54 9.53 16.59
CA ASP A 150 -11.95 10.12 17.81
C ASP A 150 -13.06 10.70 18.73
N SER A 151 -14.06 11.39 18.15
CA SER A 151 -15.24 11.95 18.85
C SER A 151 -16.34 12.30 17.84
N ASP A 152 -17.52 12.78 18.32
CA ASP A 152 -18.84 13.00 17.67
C ASP A 152 -18.96 13.32 16.16
N THR A 153 -17.90 13.68 15.44
CA THR A 153 -17.81 13.75 13.95
C THR A 153 -16.36 13.75 13.43
N THR A 154 -15.38 13.60 14.32
CA THR A 154 -13.95 13.75 13.98
C THR A 154 -13.28 12.40 13.86
N TRP A 155 -12.41 12.30 12.87
CA TRP A 155 -11.65 11.10 12.55
C TRP A 155 -10.17 11.39 12.71
N GLY A 156 -9.43 10.44 13.26
CA GLY A 156 -7.97 10.45 13.34
C GLY A 156 -7.37 9.56 12.26
N LEU A 157 -6.57 10.15 11.39
CA LEU A 157 -5.71 9.43 10.46
C LEU A 157 -4.32 9.26 11.09
N HIS A 158 -3.88 8.03 11.26
CA HIS A 158 -2.62 7.72 11.93
C HIS A 158 -1.97 6.46 11.37
N MET A 159 -0.68 6.30 11.65
CA MET A 159 0.02 5.03 11.47
C MET A 159 0.05 4.33 12.83
N GLU A 160 -0.44 3.08 12.91
CA GLU A 160 -0.40 2.24 14.11
C GLU A 160 0.48 0.99 13.94
N GLY A 161 1.38 0.77 14.90
CA GLY A 161 2.56 -0.08 14.76
C GLY A 161 2.62 -1.17 15.80
N VAL A 162 2.96 -2.36 15.35
CA VAL A 162 3.12 -3.55 16.18
C VAL A 162 4.61 -3.79 16.39
N ASP A 163 5.06 -3.78 17.64
CA ASP A 163 6.43 -4.12 18.04
C ASP A 163 6.50 -5.55 18.59
N SER A 164 7.57 -6.29 18.27
CA SER A 164 7.77 -7.65 18.79
C SER A 164 8.10 -7.71 20.28
N GLY A 165 8.64 -6.63 20.85
CA GLY A 165 9.13 -6.61 22.23
C GLY A 165 8.22 -5.88 23.24
N SER A 166 7.17 -5.19 22.78
CA SER A 166 6.38 -4.29 23.63
C SER A 166 4.95 -4.78 23.84
N LYS A 167 4.36 -4.45 25.00
CA LYS A 167 2.92 -4.53 25.25
C LYS A 167 2.14 -3.31 24.71
N PHE A 168 2.80 -2.41 23.97
CA PHE A 168 2.25 -1.13 23.55
C PHE A 168 2.29 -0.99 22.04
N ASN A 169 1.19 -0.52 21.47
CA ASN A 169 1.11 -0.11 20.08
C ASN A 169 1.81 1.24 19.93
N VAL A 170 2.62 1.38 18.89
CA VAL A 170 3.27 2.64 18.54
C VAL A 170 2.35 3.38 17.58
N SER A 171 2.06 4.65 17.82
CA SER A 171 1.24 5.43 16.88
C SER A 171 1.87 6.78 16.56
N THR A 172 1.60 7.26 15.35
CA THR A 172 1.86 8.65 14.96
C THR A 172 0.70 9.23 14.18
N PHE A 173 0.26 10.42 14.58
CA PHE A 173 -0.87 11.11 13.97
C PHE A 173 -0.43 11.84 12.70
N LEU A 174 -1.27 11.74 11.67
CA LEU A 174 -1.06 12.40 10.39
C LEU A 174 -2.06 13.52 10.15
N SER A 175 -3.34 13.31 10.47
CA SER A 175 -4.40 14.31 10.24
C SER A 175 -5.65 14.04 11.09
N ARG A 176 -6.52 15.05 11.21
CA ARG A 176 -7.80 15.00 11.95
C ARG A 176 -8.98 15.54 11.11
N PRO A 177 -9.44 14.82 10.08
CA PRO A 177 -10.63 15.21 9.31
C PRO A 177 -11.90 15.31 10.17
N LYS A 178 -12.77 16.26 9.84
CA LYS A 178 -14.10 16.47 10.47
C LYS A 178 -15.24 15.72 9.77
N HIS A 179 -14.89 14.64 9.08
CA HIS A 179 -15.81 13.81 8.32
C HIS A 179 -15.30 12.39 8.31
N ASN A 180 -16.16 11.44 7.91
CA ASN A 180 -15.81 10.05 7.77
C ASN A 180 -14.59 9.90 6.84
N ALA A 181 -13.50 9.38 7.40
CA ALA A 181 -12.22 9.28 6.73
C ALA A 181 -11.81 7.82 6.42
N THR A 182 -12.74 6.87 6.42
CA THR A 182 -12.45 5.46 6.07
C THR A 182 -11.99 5.32 4.62
N LEU A 183 -12.46 6.19 3.72
CA LEU A 183 -11.99 6.30 2.34
C LEU A 183 -10.81 7.26 2.22
N SER A 184 -9.74 6.96 2.96
CA SER A 184 -8.48 7.70 2.91
C SER A 184 -7.34 6.85 2.39
N PHE A 185 -6.29 7.51 1.91
CA PHE A 185 -5.05 6.85 1.56
C PHE A 185 -3.86 7.79 1.73
N ILE A 186 -2.70 7.19 1.95
CA ILE A 186 -1.41 7.87 1.90
C ILE A 186 -0.79 7.60 0.53
N ARG A 187 -0.21 8.62 -0.11
CA ARG A 187 0.59 8.45 -1.33
C ARG A 187 1.97 9.05 -1.17
N LEU A 188 2.98 8.31 -1.62
CA LEU A 188 4.32 8.84 -1.88
C LEU A 188 4.34 9.40 -3.31
N GLU A 189 4.46 10.71 -3.40
CA GLU A 189 4.35 11.45 -4.65
C GLU A 189 5.69 11.52 -5.38
N SER A 190 5.68 11.87 -6.67
CA SER A 190 6.89 11.90 -7.51
C SER A 190 7.90 12.99 -7.11
N ASP A 191 7.52 13.91 -6.23
CA ASP A 191 8.38 14.95 -5.65
C ASP A 191 9.06 14.49 -4.34
N GLY A 192 8.82 13.24 -3.93
CA GLY A 192 9.37 12.67 -2.69
C GLY A 192 8.57 13.02 -1.43
N ASN A 193 7.44 13.72 -1.55
CA ASN A 193 6.59 14.03 -0.41
C ASN A 193 5.54 12.95 -0.18
N ILE A 194 5.21 12.71 1.08
CA ILE A 194 4.04 11.91 1.46
C ILE A 194 2.84 12.85 1.59
N ARG A 195 1.72 12.50 0.95
CA ARG A 195 0.45 13.22 1.07
C ARG A 195 -0.65 12.28 1.57
N VAL A 196 -1.54 12.81 2.39
CA VAL A 196 -2.74 12.12 2.85
C VAL A 196 -3.94 12.66 2.08
N TRP A 197 -4.71 11.77 1.50
CA TRP A 197 -5.92 12.07 0.75
C TRP A 197 -7.11 11.44 1.45
N SER A 198 -8.22 12.15 1.53
CA SER A 198 -9.46 11.66 2.14
C SER A 198 -10.63 12.08 1.26
N TYR A 199 -11.51 11.12 0.95
CA TYR A 199 -12.75 11.41 0.23
C TYR A 199 -13.82 11.92 1.20
N SER A 200 -14.47 13.03 0.83
CA SER A 200 -15.57 13.61 1.61
C SER A 200 -16.78 13.81 0.71
N THR A 201 -17.94 13.38 1.18
CA THR A 201 -19.23 13.70 0.55
C THR A 201 -19.76 15.08 0.96
N LEU A 202 -19.12 15.74 1.92
CA LEU A 202 -19.45 17.10 2.37
C LEU A 202 -18.89 18.18 1.43
N ALA A 203 -18.90 17.91 0.12
CA ALA A 203 -18.59 18.93 -0.87
C ALA A 203 -19.61 20.07 -0.71
N THR A 204 -19.09 21.24 -0.38
CA THR A 204 -19.81 22.49 -0.14
C THR A 204 -20.88 22.76 -1.19
N SER A 205 -22.16 22.72 -0.79
CA SER A 205 -23.21 23.51 -1.44
C SER A 205 -23.03 24.97 -1.04
N THR A 206 -22.09 25.66 -1.67
CA THR A 206 -22.02 27.11 -1.65
C THR A 206 -21.97 27.56 -3.09
N ALA A 207 -23.15 27.80 -3.65
CA ALA A 207 -23.35 28.66 -4.80
C ALA A 207 -23.36 30.13 -4.34
#